data_AF-A0A356K4W3-F1
#
_entry.id   AF-A0A356K4W3-F1
#
_cell.length_a   1.000
_cell.length_b   1.000
_cell.length_c   1.000
_cell.angle_alpha   90.00
_cell.angle_beta   90.00
_cell.angle_gamma   90.00
#
_symmetry.space_group_name_H-M   'P 1'
#
loop_
_entity.id
_entity.type
_entity.pdbx_description
1 polymer ?
#
loop_
_entity_poly.entity_id
_entity_poly.type
_entity_poly.pdbx_seq_one_letter_code
_entity_poly.pdbx_strand_id
1 'polypeptide(L)' 'MVVGARGLVGQGVLSAFEGDADWSVTALSRRPLDFPTEATHVAVDLTDRIQTFETLSFLGAYTHIVFAA' A
#
# COMPACT_ATOMS: atom_id res chain seq x y z
N MET A 1 1.89 -2.70 5.39
CA MET A 1 1.89 -2.45 3.93
C MET A 1 0.69 -3.15 3.30
N VAL A 2 -0.09 -2.44 2.48
CA VAL A 2 -1.28 -2.99 1.82
C VAL A 2 -1.05 -3.00 0.31
N VAL A 3 -1.03 -4.19 -0.28
CA VAL A 3 -0.89 -4.40 -1.73
C VAL A 3 -2.28 -4.55 -2.34
N GLY A 4 -2.54 -3.84 -3.44
CA GLY A 4 -3.87 -3.83 -4.07
C GLY A 4 -4.81 -2.81 -3.42
N ALA A 5 -4.27 -1.68 -2.96
CA ALA A 5 -4.99 -0.68 -2.16
C ALA A 5 -6.25 -0.08 -2.80
N ARG A 6 -6.38 -0.13 -4.14
CA ARG A 6 -7.58 0.34 -4.86
C ARG A 6 -8.71 -0.70 -4.93
N GLY A 7 -8.43 -1.96 -4.61
CA GLY A 7 -9.43 -3.02 -4.61
C GLY A 7 -10.34 -2.94 -3.38
N LEU A 8 -11.49 -3.62 -3.43
CA LEU A 8 -12.47 -3.64 -2.34
C LEU A 8 -11.85 -4.03 -0.99
N VAL A 9 -11.03 -5.10 -0.98
CA VAL A 9 -10.36 -5.57 0.24
C VAL A 9 -9.30 -4.56 0.69
N GLY A 10 -8.49 -4.04 -0.23
CA GLY A 10 -7.46 -3.05 0.09
C GLY A 10 -8.04 -1.80 0.75
N GLN A 11 -9.11 -1.24 0.18
CA GLN A 11 -9.81 -0.10 0.76
C GLN A 11 -10.37 -0.41 2.15
N GLY A 12 -11.03 -1.55 2.33
CA GLY A 12 -11.54 -1.95 3.65
C GLY A 12 -10.44 -2.05 4.71
N VAL A 13 -9.25 -2.53 4.33
CA VAL A 13 -8.08 -2.57 5.22
C VAL A 13 -7.57 -1.18 5.54
N LEU A 14 -7.47 -0.28 4.55
CA LEU A 14 -7.07 1.11 4.81
C LEU A 14 -8.03 1.78 5.79
N SER A 15 -9.34 1.70 5.54
CA SER A 15 -10.36 2.27 6.43
C SER A 15 -10.35 1.67 7.83
N ALA A 16 -9.94 0.40 8.00
CA ALA A 16 -9.85 -0.23 9.31
C ALA A 16 -8.69 0.29 10.17
N PHE A 17 -7.66 0.88 9.56
CA PHE A 17 -6.49 1.42 10.26
C PHE A 17 -6.42 2.95 10.26
N GLU A 18 -7.35 3.65 9.60
CA GLU A 18 -7.41 5.11 9.59
C GLU A 18 -7.69 5.67 10.98
N GLY A 19 -6.99 6.76 11.35
CA GLY A 19 -7.12 7.40 12.65
C GLY A 19 -6.51 6.65 13.83
N ASP A 20 -5.97 5.44 13.63
CA ASP A 20 -5.22 4.73 14.66
C ASP A 20 -3.74 5.15 14.63
N ALA A 21 -3.32 5.92 15.64
CA ALA A 21 -1.97 6.46 15.74
C ALA A 21 -0.88 5.40 15.91
N ASP A 22 -1.25 4.17 16.30
CA ASP A 22 -0.30 3.06 16.42
C ASP A 22 0.04 2.46 15.04
N TRP A 23 -0.70 2.80 13.99
CA TRP A 23 -0.50 2.29 12.63
C TRP A 23 0.01 3.37 11.66
N SER A 24 1.07 3.01 10.93
CA SER A 24 1.52 3.73 9.75
C SER A 24 1.34 2.85 8.52
N VAL A 25 0.51 3.28 7.58
CA VAL A 25 0.10 2.46 6.45
C VAL A 25 0.70 2.98 5.14
N THR A 26 1.44 2.11 4.45
CA THR A 26 1.82 2.31 3.04
C THR A 26 0.88 1.51 2.15
N ALA A 27 0.26 2.19 1.19
CA ALA A 27 -0.67 1.68 0.20
C ALA A 27 0.02 1.51 -1.15
N LEU A 28 0.04 0.30 -1.69
CA LEU A 28 0.63 -0.01 -2.99
C LEU A 28 -0.46 -0.23 -4.05
N SER A 29 -0.35 0.48 -5.16
CA SER A 29 -1.16 0.28 -6.35
C SER A 29 -0.50 0.90 -7.57
N ARG A 30 -0.73 0.33 -8.76
CA ARG A 30 -0.20 0.88 -10.04
C ARG A 30 -0.66 2.31 -10.33
N ARG A 31 -1.93 2.60 -10.04
CA ARG A 31 -2.54 3.92 -10.26
C ARG A 31 -2.65 4.66 -8.92
N PRO A 32 -2.69 6.01 -8.94
CA PRO A 32 -2.99 6.80 -7.75
C PRO A 32 -4.30 6.38 -7.07
N LEU A 33 -4.38 6.60 -5.77
CA LEU A 33 -5.62 6.46 -5.03
C LEU A 33 -6.54 7.63 -5.39
N ASP A 34 -7.79 7.32 -5.68
CA ASP A 34 -8.85 8.25 -6.10
C ASP A 34 -9.88 8.51 -4.99
N PHE A 35 -9.49 8.24 -3.74
CA PHE A 35 -10.29 8.40 -2.54
C PHE A 35 -9.42 8.98 -1.40
N PRO A 36 -10.02 9.69 -0.44
CA PRO A 36 -9.28 10.21 0.72
C PRO A 36 -8.71 9.06 1.56
N THR A 37 -7.45 9.18 1.98
CA THR A 37 -6.83 8.29 2.96
C THR A 37 -5.62 8.96 3.59
N GLU A 38 -5.28 8.54 4.81
CA GLU A 38 -4.05 8.94 5.52
C GLU A 38 -2.84 8.09 5.11
N ALA A 39 -3.06 7.00 4.38
CA ALA A 39 -2.00 6.10 3.95
C ALA A 39 -1.04 6.77 2.96
N THR A 40 0.25 6.48 3.11
CA THR A 40 1.26 6.89 2.12
C THR A 40 1.11 6.02 0.87
N HIS A 41 0.78 6.63 -0.28
CA HIS A 41 0.69 5.92 -1.55
C HIS A 41 2.07 5.72 -2.18
N VAL A 42 2.34 4.50 -2.65
CA VAL A 42 3.49 4.16 -3.48
C VAL A 42 2.99 3.51 -4.77
N ALA A 43 3.33 4.13 -5.90
CA ALA A 43 3.02 3.59 -7.21
C ALA A 43 4.03 2.51 -7.60
N VAL A 44 3.56 1.27 -7.81
CA VAL A 44 4.39 0.17 -8.31
C VAL A 44 3.56 -0.80 -9.13
N ASP A 45 4.14 -1.34 -10.21
CA ASP A 45 3.63 -2.53 -10.89
C ASP A 45 4.37 -3.77 -10.39
N LEU A 46 3.70 -4.59 -9.58
CA LEU A 46 4.27 -5.81 -9.02
C LEU A 46 4.54 -6.90 -10.06
N THR A 47 4.05 -6.75 -11.30
CA THR A 47 4.38 -7.65 -12.41
C THR A 47 5.70 -7.27 -13.08
N ASP A 48 6.19 -6.04 -12.87
CA ASP A 48 7.54 -5.61 -13.25
C ASP A 48 8.50 -5.88 -12.10
N ARG A 49 9.30 -6.94 -12.25
CA ARG A 49 10.27 -7.35 -11.24
C ARG A 49 11.31 -6.25 -10.96
N ILE A 50 11.86 -5.63 -11.99
CA ILE A 50 12.97 -4.66 -11.81
C ILE A 50 12.43 -3.43 -11.09
N GLN A 51 11.31 -2.87 -11.57
CA GLN A 51 10.67 -1.73 -10.94
C GLN A 51 10.29 -2.03 -9.48
N THR A 52 9.78 -3.25 -9.21
CA THR A 52 9.42 -3.66 -7.85
C THR A 52 10.63 -3.67 -6.92
N PHE A 53 11.74 -4.28 -7.35
CA PHE A 53 12.96 -4.32 -6.54
C PHE A 53 13.50 -2.91 -6.32
N GLU A 54 13.61 -2.09 -7.37
CA GLU A 54 14.10 -0.71 -7.25
C GLU A 54 13.22 0.10 -6.31
N THR A 55 11.90 0.13 -6.54
CA THR A 55 10.97 0.95 -5.75
C THR A 55 10.88 0.50 -4.29
N LEU A 56 10.71 -0.80 -4.05
CA LEU A 56 10.47 -1.32 -2.70
C LEU A 56 11.75 -1.45 -1.87
N SER A 57 12.93 -1.55 -2.51
CA SER A 57 14.21 -1.65 -1.77
C SER A 57 14.56 -0.40 -0.96
N PHE A 58 14.03 0.77 -1.36
CA PHE A 58 14.20 2.02 -0.63
C PHE A 58 13.14 2.21 0.46
N LEU A 59 12.10 1.38 0.48
CA LEU A 59 11.12 1.41 1.56
C LEU A 59 11.71 0.73 2.79
N GLY A 60 11.45 1.31 3.96
CA GLY A 60 11.90 0.76 5.24
C GLY A 60 11.29 -0.62 5.55
N ALA A 61 11.63 -1.15 6.73
CA ALA A 61 11.05 -2.41 7.20
C ALA A 61 9.55 -2.26 7.48
N TYR A 62 8.76 -3.24 7.02
CA TYR A 62 7.35 -3.37 7.37
C TYR A 62 7.14 -4.54 8.32
N THR A 63 6.30 -4.33 9.33
CA THR A 63 5.93 -5.37 10.30
C THR A 63 4.84 -6.31 9.76
N HIS A 64 3.98 -5.80 8.88
CA HIS A 64 2.84 -6.53 8.34
C HIS A 64 2.66 -6.24 6.84
N ILE A 65 2.25 -7.28 6.11
CA ILE A 65 1.89 -7.19 4.69
C ILE A 65 0.49 -7.80 4.52
N VAL A 66 -0.41 -7.03 3.90
CA VAL A 66 -1.69 -7.53 3.41
C VAL A 66 -1.63 -7.57 1.89
N PHE A 67 -1.71 -8.77 1.32
CA PHE A 67 -1.69 -8.96 -0.13
C PHE A 67 -3.11 -9.17 -0.66
N ALA A 68 -3.65 -8.17 -1.37
CA ALA A 68 -5.02 -8.13 -1.87
C ALA A 68 -5.13 -7.77 -3.37
N ALA A 69 -4.08 -8.04 -4.14
CA ALA A 69 -4.00 -7.79 -5.59
C ALA A 69 -4.18 -9.05 -6.43
#